data_AF-A0A920PWH4-F1
#
_entry.id   AF-A0A920PWH4-F1
#
_cell.length_a   1.000
_cell.length_b   1.000
_cell.length_c   1.000
_cell.angle_alpha   90.00
_cell.angle_beta   90.00
_cell.angle_gamma   90.00
#
_symmetry.space_group_name_H-M   'P 1'
#
loop_
_entity.id
_entity.type
_entity.pdbx_description
1 polymer ?
#
loop_
_entity_poly.entity_id
_entity_poly.type
_entity_poly.pdbx_seq_one_letter_code
_entity_poly.pdbx_strand_id
1 'polypeptide(L)'
;MLRSVVDVASNFLDHGLILYEIDGQDNRNDWEVNSQVRSIDTPMVVIVNEFSASASEVLAGALMDHKRAIVVGSTTFGKGSVNTLRQLSDGSGVYFTIGRWYTPLGP
;
A
#
# COMPACT_ATOMS: atom_id res chain seq x y z
N MET A 1 -2.31 7.06 6.26
CA MET A 1 -2.93 6.13 5.29
C MET A 1 -2.08 4.87 5.12
N LEU A 2 -0.77 4.98 4.84
CA LEU A 2 0.12 3.81 4.67
C LEU A 2 0.19 2.91 5.89
N ARG A 3 0.32 3.49 7.09
CA ARG A 3 0.30 2.72 8.34
C ARG A 3 -0.97 1.86 8.50
N SER A 4 -2.13 2.41 8.16
CA SER A 4 -3.39 1.67 8.22
C SER A 4 -3.40 0.47 7.27
N VAL A 5 -2.78 0.59 6.09
CA VAL A 5 -2.64 -0.54 5.16
C VAL A 5 -1.70 -1.60 5.73
N VAL A 6 -0.60 -1.18 6.35
CA VAL A 6 0.34 -2.10 7.02
C VAL A 6 -0.35 -2.87 8.14
N ASP A 7 -1.12 -2.16 8.98
CA ASP A 7 -1.87 -2.78 10.06
C ASP A 7 -2.89 -3.81 9.53
N VAL A 8 -3.64 -3.47 8.47
CA VAL A 8 -4.61 -4.39 7.86
C VAL A 8 -3.92 -5.59 7.20
N ALA A 9 -2.88 -5.36 6.38
CA ALA A 9 -2.16 -6.45 5.72
C ALA A 9 -1.50 -7.41 6.72
N SER A 10 -1.02 -6.89 7.85
CA SER A 10 -0.43 -7.71 8.93
C SER A 10 -1.43 -8.67 9.60
N ASN A 11 -2.74 -8.46 9.43
CA ASN A 11 -3.74 -9.44 9.87
C ASN A 11 -3.78 -10.68 8.96
N PHE A 12 -3.15 -10.65 7.78
CA PHE A 12 -3.25 -11.72 6.79
C PHE A 12 -1.90 -12.28 6.32
N LEU A 13 -0.80 -11.60 6.64
CA LEU A 13 0.55 -11.99 6.28
C LEU A 13 1.36 -12.29 7.55
N ASP A 14 2.18 -13.33 7.51
CA ASP A 14 3.02 -13.74 8.65
C ASP A 14 4.32 -12.94 8.76
N HIS A 15 4.90 -12.55 7.62
CA HIS A 15 6.19 -11.87 7.54
C HIS A 15 6.40 -11.24 6.15
N GLY A 16 7.46 -10.44 6.03
CA GLY A 16 7.95 -9.90 4.77
C GLY A 16 7.49 -8.47 4.48
N LEU A 17 7.81 -8.00 3.28
CA LEU A 17 7.54 -6.64 2.84
C LEU A 17 6.07 -6.49 2.43
N ILE A 18 5.41 -5.40 2.82
CA ILE A 18 4.05 -5.04 2.37
C ILE A 18 4.12 -4.03 1.23
N LEU A 19 4.98 -3.03 1.37
CA LEU A 19 5.27 -2.06 0.31
C LEU A 19 6.64 -1.44 0.55
N TYR A 20 7.18 -0.80 -0.48
CA TYR A 20 8.28 0.15 -0.32
C TYR A 20 7.97 1.46 -1.02
N GLU A 21 8.52 2.54 -0.50
CA GLU A 21 8.44 3.88 -1.08
C GLU A 21 9.80 4.31 -1.59
N ILE A 22 9.81 5.09 -2.67
CA ILE A 22 10.99 5.81 -3.16
C ILE A 22 10.62 7.29 -3.21
N ASP A 23 11.34 8.12 -2.45
CA ASP A 23 11.13 9.57 -2.41
C ASP A 23 11.82 10.31 -3.57
N GLY A 24 11.65 11.62 -3.64
CA GLY A 24 12.27 12.47 -4.67
C GLY A 24 13.81 12.58 -4.59
N GLN A 25 14.45 11.96 -3.60
CA GLN A 25 15.89 11.90 -3.41
C GLN A 25 16.43 10.46 -3.59
N ASP A 26 15.62 9.57 -4.18
CA ASP A 26 15.92 8.14 -4.37
C ASP A 26 16.12 7.36 -3.05
N ASN A 27 15.68 7.89 -1.91
CA ASN A 27 15.70 7.14 -0.66
C ASN A 27 14.56 6.12 -0.65
N ARG A 28 14.90 4.89 -0.29
CA ARG A 28 13.95 3.79 -0.14
C ARG A 28 13.51 3.64 1.31
N ASN A 29 12.20 3.55 1.53
CA ASN A 29 11.60 3.26 2.83
C ASN A 29 10.71 2.01 2.74
N ASP A 30 11.05 0.99 3.53
CA ASP A 30 10.38 -0.31 3.52
C ASP A 30 9.35 -0.41 4.64
N TRP A 31 8.19 -0.95 4.31
CA TRP A 31 7.10 -1.17 5.24
C TRP A 31 6.83 -2.66 5.35
N GLU A 32 7.25 -3.25 6.46
CA GLU A 32 7.17 -4.69 6.70
C GLU A 32 5.92 -5.06 7.51
N VAL A 33 5.57 -6.34 7.45
CA VAL A 33 4.55 -6.96 8.30
C VAL A 33 4.89 -6.76 9.77
N ASN A 34 3.88 -6.36 10.55
CA ASN A 34 3.97 -6.35 12.00
C ASN A 34 3.85 -7.78 12.56
N SER A 35 4.99 -8.41 12.84
CA SER A 35 5.09 -9.79 13.36
C SER A 35 4.47 -10.00 14.75
N GLN A 36 4.05 -8.95 15.46
CA GLN A 36 3.31 -9.07 16.72
C GLN A 36 1.83 -9.40 16.50
N VAL A 37 1.33 -9.21 15.27
CA VAL A 37 -0.04 -9.56 14.89
C VAL A 37 -0.06 -11.00 14.38
N ARG A 38 -0.91 -11.84 14.97
CA ARG A 38 -1.13 -13.19 14.47
C ARG A 38 -1.95 -13.10 13.18
N SER A 39 -1.44 -13.68 12.10
CA SER A 39 -2.16 -13.74 10.84
C SER A 39 -3.39 -14.66 10.92
N ILE A 40 -4.40 -14.31 10.14
CA ILE A 40 -5.59 -15.10 9.90
C ILE A 40 -5.29 -16.06 8.76
N ASP A 41 -5.25 -17.36 9.06
CA ASP A 41 -5.12 -18.43 8.06
C ASP A 41 -6.50 -18.96 7.69
N THR A 42 -7.12 -18.33 6.69
CA THR A 42 -8.43 -18.72 6.15
C THR A 42 -8.43 -18.45 4.65
N PRO A 43 -9.03 -19.32 3.82
CA PRO A 43 -9.18 -19.07 2.40
C PRO A 43 -9.81 -17.70 2.14
N MET A 44 -9.21 -16.91 1.25
CA MET A 44 -9.68 -15.57 0.96
C MET A 44 -9.47 -15.18 -0.51
N VAL A 45 -10.26 -14.20 -0.95
CA VAL A 45 -10.13 -13.50 -2.22
C VAL A 45 -10.24 -12.01 -1.98
N VAL A 46 -9.61 -11.20 -2.82
CA VAL A 46 -9.73 -9.73 -2.79
C VAL A 46 -10.49 -9.31 -4.04
N ILE A 47 -11.58 -8.58 -3.87
CA ILE A 47 -12.37 -8.05 -4.99
C ILE A 47 -11.99 -6.60 -5.23
N VAL A 48 -11.68 -6.24 -6.47
CA VAL A 48 -11.27 -4.89 -6.87
C VAL A 48 -12.05 -4.40 -8.09
N ASN A 49 -12.01 -3.09 -8.31
CA ASN A 49 -12.59 -2.43 -9.49
C ASN A 49 -11.73 -1.22 -9.90
N GLU A 50 -12.14 -0.53 -10.95
CA GLU A 50 -11.47 0.65 -11.52
C GLU A 50 -11.37 1.85 -10.56
N PHE A 51 -12.16 1.86 -9.48
CA PHE A 51 -12.12 2.89 -8.44
C PHE A 51 -11.26 2.50 -7.24
N SER A 52 -10.77 1.26 -7.19
CA SER A 52 -9.81 0.83 -6.18
C SER A 52 -8.49 1.57 -6.43
N ALA A 53 -8.06 2.38 -5.46
CA ALA A 53 -6.92 3.27 -5.63
C ALA A 53 -6.07 3.37 -4.35
N SER A 54 -4.77 3.64 -4.51
CA SER A 54 -3.84 3.94 -3.42
C SER A 54 -3.79 2.81 -2.38
N ALA A 55 -4.19 3.04 -1.13
CA ALA A 55 -4.16 2.05 -0.06
C ALA A 55 -4.78 0.70 -0.43
N SER A 56 -5.89 0.70 -1.16
CA SER A 56 -6.55 -0.53 -1.61
C SER A 56 -5.70 -1.31 -2.62
N GLU A 57 -4.98 -0.61 -3.49
CA GLU A 57 -4.08 -1.22 -4.47
C GLU A 57 -2.84 -1.80 -3.78
N VAL A 58 -2.29 -1.08 -2.79
CA VAL A 58 -1.20 -1.59 -1.95
C VAL A 58 -1.63 -2.88 -1.25
N LEU A 59 -2.80 -2.90 -0.60
CA LEU A 59 -3.30 -4.08 0.10
C LEU A 59 -3.51 -5.26 -0.86
N ALA A 60 -4.19 -5.03 -1.98
CA ALA A 60 -4.46 -6.08 -2.97
C ALA A 60 -3.15 -6.62 -3.57
N GLY A 61 -2.22 -5.73 -3.93
CA GLY A 61 -0.93 -6.08 -4.49
C GLY A 61 -0.05 -6.84 -3.51
N ALA A 62 0.06 -6.39 -2.25
CA ALA A 62 0.82 -7.09 -1.22
C ALA A 62 0.28 -8.51 -0.98
N LEU A 63 -1.04 -8.67 -0.85
CA LEU A 63 -1.65 -9.99 -0.67
C LEU A 63 -1.47 -10.89 -1.88
N MET A 64 -1.48 -10.33 -3.10
CA MET A 64 -1.23 -11.07 -4.34
C MET A 64 0.23 -11.52 -4.44
N ASP A 65 1.18 -10.62 -4.20
CA ASP A 65 2.62 -10.86 -4.31
C ASP A 65 3.10 -11.93 -3.32
N HIS A 66 2.49 -11.96 -2.13
CA HIS A 66 2.71 -13.01 -1.12
C HIS A 66 1.97 -14.32 -1.41
N LYS A 67 1.22 -14.40 -2.51
CA LYS A 67 0.32 -15.53 -2.84
C LYS A 67 -0.70 -15.82 -1.73
N ARG A 68 -1.03 -14.81 -0.92
CA ARG A 68 -1.97 -14.92 0.20
C ARG A 68 -3.42 -14.90 -0.28
N ALA A 69 -3.71 -14.15 -1.34
CA ALA A 69 -5.05 -14.04 -1.91
C ALA A 69 -5.01 -13.98 -3.43
N ILE A 70 -6.07 -14.49 -4.06
CA ILE A 70 -6.35 -14.25 -5.47
C ILE A 70 -7.12 -12.93 -5.56
N VAL A 71 -6.70 -12.04 -6.46
CA VAL A 71 -7.41 -10.79 -6.76
C VAL A 71 -8.33 -11.00 -7.94
N VAL A 72 -9.59 -10.58 -7.80
CA VAL A 72 -10.65 -10.77 -8.79
C VAL A 72 -11.34 -9.43 -9.08
N GLY A 73 -11.60 -9.14 -10.35
CA GLY A 73 -12.34 -7.95 -10.76
C GLY A 73 -11.72 -7.26 -11.97
N SER A 74 -11.76 -5.92 -11.98
CA SER A 74 -11.23 -5.09 -13.06
C SER A 74 -9.86 -4.50 -12.70
N THR A 75 -9.11 -4.05 -13.70
CA THR A 75 -7.90 -3.25 -13.50
C THR A 75 -8.20 -2.06 -12.59
N THR A 76 -7.36 -1.86 -11.57
CA THR A 76 -7.49 -0.77 -10.60
C THR A 76 -7.09 0.58 -11.19
N PHE A 77 -7.21 1.66 -10.41
CA PHE A 77 -6.98 3.01 -10.90
C PHE A 77 -5.51 3.28 -11.34
N GLY A 78 -4.53 2.66 -10.68
CA GLY A 78 -3.10 2.85 -10.94
C GLY A 78 -2.44 3.98 -10.13
N LYS A 79 -2.92 4.29 -8.92
CA LYS A 79 -2.40 5.43 -8.13
C LYS A 79 -1.15 5.06 -7.33
N GLY A 80 0.01 5.05 -7.99
CA GLY A 80 1.33 4.77 -7.39
C GLY A 80 2.03 5.94 -6.67
N SER A 81 1.40 7.12 -6.53
CA SER A 81 2.04 8.32 -5.96
C SER A 81 1.82 8.46 -4.45
N VAL A 82 2.85 8.88 -3.72
CA VAL A 82 2.75 9.35 -2.33
C VAL A 82 2.61 10.87 -2.35
N ASN A 83 1.54 11.39 -1.76
CA ASN A 83 1.27 12.82 -1.74
C ASN A 83 1.25 13.36 -0.31
N THR A 84 1.65 14.61 -0.15
CA THR A 84 1.63 15.33 1.12
C THR A 84 0.89 16.65 0.99
N LEU A 85 0.28 17.09 2.09
CA LEU A 85 -0.28 18.44 2.23
C LEU A 85 0.71 19.27 3.06
N ARG A 86 1.24 20.35 2.48
CA ARG A 86 1.99 21.37 3.21
C ARG A 86 1.11 22.58 3.42
N GLN A 87 0.91 22.95 4.68
CA GLN A 87 0.17 24.16 5.05
C GLN A 87 1.08 25.38 4.91
N LEU A 88 0.54 26.46 4.36
CA LEU A 88 1.23 27.74 4.18
C LEU A 88 0.90 28.69 5.33
N SER A 89 1.71 29.74 5.48
CA SER A 89 1.60 30.70 6.60
C SER A 89 0.31 31.52 6.59
N ASP A 90 -0.36 31.63 5.44
CA ASP A 90 -1.64 32.32 5.27
C ASP A 90 -2.86 31.41 5.54
N GLY A 91 -2.61 30.15 5.94
CA GLY A 91 -3.66 29.15 6.20
C GLY A 91 -4.07 28.33 4.98
N SER A 92 -3.60 28.67 3.78
CA SER A 92 -3.79 27.85 2.57
C SER A 92 -2.89 26.59 2.59
N GLY A 93 -2.95 25.76 1.54
CA GLY A 93 -2.14 24.55 1.47
C GLY A 93 -1.81 24.11 0.06
N VAL A 94 -0.66 23.45 -0.08
CA VAL A 94 -0.20 22.83 -1.32
C VAL A 94 -0.23 21.32 -1.16
N TYR A 95 -0.92 20.65 -2.07
CA TYR A 95 -0.95 19.19 -2.15
C TYR A 95 -0.09 18.74 -3.34
N PHE A 96 0.97 17.98 -3.06
CA PHE A 96 1.92 17.59 -4.09
C PHE A 96 2.53 16.22 -3.83
N THR A 97 3.05 15.62 -4.89
CA THR A 97 3.71 14.32 -4.87
C THR A 97 5.12 14.44 -4.32
N ILE A 98 5.46 13.56 -3.38
CA ILE A 98 6.78 13.48 -2.74
C ILE A 98 7.53 12.18 -3.05
N GLY A 99 6.88 11.23 -3.72
CA GLY A 99 7.47 9.95 -4.04
C GLY A 99 6.49 9.00 -4.71
N ARG A 100 6.93 7.76 -4.88
CA ARG A 100 6.13 6.63 -5.37
C ARG A 100 6.19 5.47 -4.41
N TRP A 101 5.13 4.69 -4.36
CA TRP A 101 5.10 3.42 -3.65
C TRP A 101 5.01 2.27 -4.64
N TYR A 102 5.46 1.10 -4.21
CA TYR A 102 5.49 -0.13 -5.00
C TYR A 102 5.09 -1.31 -4.12
N THR A 103 4.48 -2.33 -4.73
CA THR A 103 4.20 -3.61 -4.07
C THR A 103 5.51 -4.39 -3.89
N PRO A 104 5.52 -5.49 -3.11
CA PRO A 104 6.75 -6.21 -2.79
C PRO A 104 7.58 -6.67 -4.00
N LEU A 105 6.93 -7.01 -5.11
CA LEU A 105 7.61 -7.44 -6.34
C LEU A 105 7.90 -6.29 -7.32
N GLY A 106 7.51 -5.06 -7.01
CA GLY A 106 7.59 -3.92 -7.93
C GLY A 106 6.40 -3.83 -8.87
N PRO A 107 6.45 -2.91 -9.86
CA PRO A 107 5.36 -2.69 -10.81
C PRO A 107 5.17 -3.83 -11.81
#